data_AF-A0A9W6SCS2-F1
#
_entry.id   AF-A0A9W6SCS2-F1
#
_cell.length_a   1.000
_cell.length_b   1.000
_cell.length_c   1.000
_cell.angle_alpha   90.00
_cell.angle_beta   90.00
_cell.angle_gamma   90.00
#
_symmetry.space_group_name_H-M   'P 1'
#
loop_
_entity.id
_entity.type
_entity.pdbx_description
1 polymer ?
#
loop_
_entity_poly.entity_id
_entity_poly.type
_entity_poly.pdbx_seq_one_letter_code
_entity_poly.pdbx_strand_id
1 'polypeptide(L)'
;MISRDEADRIARDYVAREFPPMEGAEDIVIDDAATIERPYGWLFTCATATYVRTRDPDQGLAGVGPLLVLREDGRIIPYTSIYTNEAALREYEQQRE
;
A
#
# COMPACT_ATOMS: atom_id res chain seq x y z
N MET A 1 -10.51 12.69 -11.47
CA MET A 1 -9.11 12.25 -11.45
C MET A 1 -8.39 12.96 -10.33
N ILE A 2 -7.77 12.21 -9.42
CA ILE A 2 -7.06 12.72 -8.25
C ILE A 2 -5.57 12.90 -8.53
N SER A 3 -4.92 13.73 -7.72
CA SER A 3 -3.47 13.91 -7.77
C SER A 3 -2.71 12.81 -7.02
N ARG A 4 -1.39 12.72 -7.21
CA ARG A 4 -0.54 11.81 -6.42
C ARG A 4 -0.58 12.16 -4.94
N ASP A 5 -0.53 13.44 -4.58
CA ASP A 5 -0.58 13.90 -3.18
C ASP A 5 -1.92 13.57 -2.52
N GLU A 6 -3.00 13.61 -3.30
CA GLU A 6 -4.32 13.18 -2.84
C GLU A 6 -4.40 11.66 -2.68
N ALA A 7 -3.82 10.89 -3.61
CA ALA A 7 -3.74 9.43 -3.49
C ALA A 7 -2.90 8.99 -2.29
N ASP A 8 -1.78 9.68 -2.03
CA ASP A 8 -0.92 9.45 -0.86
C ASP A 8 -1.69 9.71 0.43
N ARG A 9 -2.41 10.83 0.53
CA ARG A 9 -3.26 11.13 1.69
C ARG A 9 -4.31 10.04 1.93
N ILE A 10 -5.03 9.63 0.87
CA ILE A 10 -6.04 8.57 0.93
C ILE A 10 -5.43 7.26 1.43
N ALA A 11 -4.25 6.89 0.92
CA ALA A 11 -3.56 5.67 1.31
C ALA A 11 -3.10 5.72 2.79
N ARG A 12 -2.54 6.84 3.25
CA ARG A 12 -2.10 7.01 4.64
C ARG A 12 -3.28 7.00 5.61
N ASP A 13 -4.38 7.67 5.27
CA ASP A 13 -5.60 7.67 6.08
C ASP A 13 -6.19 6.24 6.19
N TYR A 14 -6.14 5.47 5.10
CA TYR A 14 -6.54 4.07 5.12
C TYR A 14 -5.65 3.24 6.06
N VAL A 15 -4.33 3.33 5.92
CA VAL A 15 -3.38 2.59 6.76
C VAL A 15 -3.56 2.95 8.24
N ALA A 16 -3.67 4.23 8.58
CA ALA A 16 -3.86 4.67 9.96
C ALA A 16 -5.18 4.15 10.58
N ARG A 17 -6.21 3.95 9.76
CA ARG A 17 -7.50 3.42 10.21
C ARG A 17 -7.50 1.90 10.37
N GLU A 18 -6.95 1.17 9.40
CA GLU A 18 -6.92 -0.29 9.43
C GLU A 18 -5.85 -0.83 10.39
N PHE A 19 -4.80 -0.06 10.62
CA PHE A 19 -3.69 -0.39 11.48
C PHE A 19 -3.41 0.72 12.49
N PRO A 20 -4.33 0.93 13.46
CA PRO A 20 -4.13 1.94 14.47
C PRO A 20 -2.87 1.60 15.30
N PRO A 21 -2.11 2.61 15.76
CA PRO A 21 -0.97 2.40 16.64
C PRO A 21 -1.39 1.61 17.87
N MET A 22 -0.63 0.56 18.19
CA MET A 22 -0.83 -0.25 19.39
C MET A 22 0.40 -0.16 20.27
N GLU A 23 0.19 0.00 21.58
CA GLU A 23 1.29 0.06 22.54
C GLU A 23 2.12 -1.22 22.47
N GLY A 24 3.43 -1.06 22.23
CA GLY A 24 4.37 -2.18 22.09
C GLY A 24 4.41 -2.84 20.71
N ALA A 25 3.68 -2.34 19.71
CA ALA A 25 3.77 -2.78 18.31
C ALA A 25 4.48 -1.73 17.44
N GLU A 26 5.07 -2.19 16.33
CA GLU A 26 5.65 -1.32 15.30
C GLU A 26 4.55 -0.65 14.48
N ASP A 27 4.72 0.65 14.19
CA ASP A 27 3.82 1.39 13.31
C ASP A 27 3.91 0.87 11.88
N ILE A 28 2.76 0.77 11.22
CA ILE A 28 2.66 0.40 9.81
C ILE A 28 2.60 1.67 8.98
N VAL A 29 3.53 1.78 8.03
CA VAL A 29 3.72 2.96 7.19
C VAL A 29 3.80 2.57 5.72
N ILE A 30 3.57 3.55 4.85
CA ILE A 30 3.79 3.40 3.41
C ILE A 30 5.30 3.48 3.12
N ASP A 31 5.82 2.52 2.35
CA ASP A 31 7.15 2.61 1.73
C ASP A 31 7.04 3.38 0.41
N ASP A 32 7.29 4.69 0.49
CA ASP A 32 7.27 5.59 -0.67
C ASP A 32 8.21 5.14 -1.80
N ALA A 33 9.33 4.49 -1.47
CA ALA A 33 10.30 4.02 -2.45
C ALA A 33 9.82 2.75 -3.20
N ALA A 34 8.93 1.98 -2.59
CA ALA A 34 8.32 0.79 -3.19
C ALA A 34 7.00 1.09 -3.91
N THR A 35 6.53 2.34 -3.87
CA THR A 35 5.29 2.77 -4.52
C THR A 35 5.43 2.73 -6.04
N ILE A 36 4.45 2.11 -6.70
CA ILE A 36 4.44 1.93 -8.15
C ILE A 36 3.33 2.78 -8.77
N GLU A 37 3.69 3.67 -9.69
CA GLU A 37 2.72 4.43 -10.47
C GLU A 37 2.31 3.69 -11.75
N ARG A 38 1.01 3.76 -12.06
CA ARG A 38 0.40 3.27 -13.30
C ARG A 38 -0.56 4.32 -13.87
N PRO A 39 -0.91 4.26 -15.17
CA PRO A 39 -1.85 5.21 -15.77
C PRO A 39 -3.20 5.31 -15.04
N TYR A 40 -3.64 4.20 -14.43
CA TYR A 40 -4.90 4.06 -13.73
C TYR A 40 -4.83 4.33 -12.22
N GLY A 41 -3.65 4.54 -11.63
CA GLY A 41 -3.53 4.69 -10.17
C GLY A 41 -2.12 4.50 -9.60
N TRP A 42 -2.06 4.38 -8.28
CA TRP A 42 -0.83 4.19 -7.52
C TRP A 42 -0.97 2.99 -6.60
N LEU A 43 -0.02 2.07 -6.69
CA LEU A 43 0.08 0.91 -5.82
C LEU A 43 1.07 1.24 -4.69
N PHE A 44 0.55 1.40 -3.49
CA PHE A 44 1.32 1.66 -2.28
C PHE A 44 1.66 0.35 -1.57
N THR A 45 2.92 0.18 -1.21
CA THR A 45 3.35 -0.93 -0.36
C THR A 45 3.41 -0.44 1.08
N CYS A 46 2.86 -1.23 2.00
CA CYS A 46 2.87 -0.92 3.43
C CYS A 46 3.77 -1.92 4.17
N ALA A 47 4.54 -1.43 5.14
CA ALA A 47 5.46 -2.24 5.95
C ALA A 47 5.65 -1.61 7.33
N THR A 48 6.38 -2.27 8.24
CA THR A 48 6.75 -1.64 9.52
C THR A 48 7.67 -0.45 9.28
N ALA A 49 7.57 0.58 10.13
CA ALA A 49 8.48 1.73 10.09
C ALA A 49 9.95 1.30 10.20
N THR A 50 10.24 0.29 11.03
CA THR A 50 11.58 -0.29 11.14
C THR A 50 12.02 -0.96 9.84
N TYR A 51 11.20 -1.78 9.17
CA TYR A 51 11.54 -2.38 7.88
C TYR A 51 11.87 -1.32 6.82
N VAL A 52 11.06 -0.27 6.71
CA VAL A 52 11.28 0.80 5.71
C VAL A 52 12.65 1.46 5.92
N ARG A 53 13.06 1.65 7.18
CA ARG A 53 14.33 2.26 7.57
C ARG A 53 15.54 1.33 7.41
N THR A 54 15.42 0.06 7.82
CA THR A 54 16.57 -0.86 7.90
C THR A 54 16.69 -1.79 6.70
N ARG A 55 15.58 -2.04 5.99
CA ARG A 55 15.43 -3.09 4.96
C ARG A 55 15.73 -4.50 5.48
N ASP A 56 15.63 -4.69 6.80
CA ASP A 56 15.83 -5.97 7.45
C ASP A 56 14.59 -6.86 7.24
N PRO A 57 14.68 -7.97 6.50
CA PRO A 57 13.54 -8.84 6.23
C PRO A 57 12.90 -9.43 7.49
N ASP A 58 13.64 -9.57 8.60
CA ASP A 58 13.10 -10.08 9.86
C ASP A 58 12.17 -9.08 10.55
N GLN A 59 12.18 -7.81 10.11
CA GLN A 59 11.30 -6.75 10.56
C GLN A 59 10.07 -6.58 9.65
N GLY A 60 9.95 -7.41 8.61
CA GLY A 60 8.79 -7.44 7.72
C GLY A 60 7.52 -7.86 8.46
N LEU A 61 6.39 -7.25 8.12
CA LEU A 61 5.11 -7.58 8.73
C LEU A 61 4.33 -8.60 7.90
N ALA A 62 3.95 -9.70 8.52
CA ALA A 62 3.01 -10.65 7.93
C ALA A 62 1.57 -10.11 8.01
N GLY A 63 0.81 -10.21 6.92
CA GLY A 63 -0.62 -9.85 6.88
C GLY A 63 -0.95 -8.51 6.23
N VAL A 64 0.06 -7.69 5.90
CA VAL A 64 -0.14 -6.45 5.15
C VAL A 64 0.18 -6.67 3.67
N GLY A 65 -0.81 -6.41 2.80
CA GLY A 65 -0.62 -6.44 1.36
C GLY A 65 -0.58 -5.03 0.75
N PRO A 66 -0.26 -4.92 -0.55
CA PRO A 66 -0.26 -3.65 -1.23
C PRO A 66 -1.67 -3.06 -1.36
N LEU A 67 -1.72 -1.76 -1.62
CA LEU A 67 -2.94 -0.97 -1.71
C LEU A 67 -2.96 -0.19 -3.02
N LEU A 68 -3.91 -0.50 -3.91
CA LEU A 68 -4.08 0.28 -5.15
C LEU A 68 -5.09 1.40 -4.92
N VAL A 69 -4.68 2.64 -5.13
CA VAL A 69 -5.57 3.81 -5.16
C VAL A 69 -5.80 4.21 -6.61
N LEU A 70 -7.06 4.19 -7.05
CA LEU A 70 -7.44 4.51 -8.42
C LEU A 70 -7.36 6.01 -8.67
N ARG A 71 -6.77 6.37 -9.81
CA ARG A 71 -6.63 7.75 -10.25
C ARG A 71 -7.97 8.40 -10.57
N GLU A 72 -8.97 7.64 -11.00
CA GLU A 72 -10.25 8.17 -11.45
C GLU A 72 -10.99 8.91 -10.32
N ASP A 73 -11.17 8.24 -9.19
CA ASP A 73 -12.06 8.63 -8.08
C ASP A 73 -11.43 8.46 -6.68
N GLY A 74 -10.19 8.00 -6.58
CA GLY A 74 -9.53 7.73 -5.30
C GLY A 74 -9.99 6.45 -4.61
N ARG A 75 -10.74 5.58 -5.30
CA ARG A 75 -11.17 4.30 -4.75
C ARG A 75 -9.98 3.42 -4.39
N ILE A 76 -10.10 2.75 -3.25
CA ILE A 76 -9.09 1.87 -2.72
C ILE A 76 -9.42 0.42 -3.08
N ILE A 77 -8.42 -0.30 -3.58
CA ILE A 77 -8.45 -1.75 -3.78
C ILE A 77 -7.34 -2.34 -2.90
N PRO A 78 -7.68 -2.88 -1.71
CA PRO A 78 -6.71 -3.52 -0.84
C PRO A 78 -6.42 -4.94 -1.31
N TYR A 79 -5.16 -5.33 -1.25
CA TYR A 79 -4.74 -6.71 -1.47
C TYR A 79 -4.31 -7.32 -0.15
N THR A 80 -4.47 -8.64 -0.03
CA THR A 80 -3.92 -9.40 1.09
C THR A 80 -2.42 -9.62 0.88
N SER A 81 -1.69 -9.95 1.95
CA SER A 81 -0.23 -10.13 1.92
C SER A 81 0.27 -11.29 1.05
N ILE A 82 -0.63 -12.09 0.46
CA ILE A 82 -0.24 -13.12 -0.52
C ILE A 82 0.13 -12.51 -1.87
N TYR A 83 -0.35 -11.30 -2.16
CA TYR A 83 -0.09 -10.62 -3.41
C TYR A 83 1.23 -9.86 -3.33
N THR A 84 2.15 -10.19 -4.23
CA THR A 84 3.26 -9.29 -4.57
C THR A 84 2.72 -8.07 -5.31
N ASN A 85 3.52 -7.00 -5.40
CA ASN A 85 3.14 -5.82 -6.18
C ASN A 85 2.79 -6.18 -7.63
N GLU A 86 3.56 -7.05 -8.26
CA GLU A 86 3.31 -7.51 -9.64
C GLU A 86 2.02 -8.33 -9.76
N ALA A 87 1.77 -9.23 -8.81
CA ALA A 87 0.55 -10.04 -8.80
C ALA A 87 -0.71 -9.18 -8.59
N ALA A 88 -0.65 -8.20 -7.69
CA ALA A 88 -1.75 -7.27 -7.44
C ALA A 88 -2.13 -6.46 -8.69
N LEU A 89 -1.14 -5.92 -9.40
CA LEU A 89 -1.35 -5.17 -10.64
C LEU A 89 -1.93 -6.06 -11.73
N ARG A 90 -1.35 -7.26 -11.92
CA ARG A 90 -1.83 -8.23 -12.91
C ARG A 90 -3.29 -8.63 -12.65
N GLU A 91 -3.64 -8.90 -11.40
CA GLU A 91 -5.01 -9.24 -10.99
C GLU A 91 -5.98 -8.11 -11.37
N TYR A 92 -5.63 -6.86 -11.06
CA TYR A 92 -6.45 -5.71 -11.42
C TYR A 92 -6.63 -5.54 -12.93
N GLU A 93 -5.54 -5.70 -13.68
CA GLU A 93 -5.54 -5.56 -15.13
C GLU A 93 -6.41 -6.62 -15.80
N GLN A 94 -6.37 -7.87 -15.35
CA GLN A 94 -7.19 -8.96 -15.89
C GLN A 94 -8.70 -8.81 -15.61
N GLN A 95 -9.07 -8.23 -14.46
CA GLN A 95 -10.49 -7.98 -14.14
C GLN A 95 -11.12 -6.82 -14.93
N ARG A 96 -10.30 -6.05 -15.65
CA ARG A 96 -10.70 -4.87 -16.43
C ARG A 96 -10.79 -5.15 -17.94
N GLU A 97 -10.40 -6.34 -18.39
CA GLU A 97 -10.58 -6.86 -19.77
C GLU A 97 -11.95 -7.52 -19.95
#